data_AF-Q0IAE5-F1
#
_entry.id   AF-Q0IAE5-F1
#
_cell.length_a   1.000
_cell.length_b   1.000
_cell.length_c   1.000
_cell.angle_alpha   90.00
_cell.angle_beta   90.00
_cell.angle_gamma   90.00
#
_symmetry.space_group_name_H-M   'P 1'
#
loop_
_entity.id
_entity.type
_entity.pdbx_description
1 polymer ?
#
loop_
_entity_poly.entity_id
_entity_poly.type
_entity_poly.pdbx_seq_one_letter_code
_entity_poly.pdbx_strand_id
1 'polypeptide(L)' 'MEFHGSLLQLKAAVEKLGVPCHWEHRHDFESAFFDDEVSNLKLNWWPSTGVIQMVGDPEVREEMWNRLLKALDL' A
#
# COMPACT_ATOMS: atom_id res chain seq x y z
N MET A 1 -0.65 -6.48 9.26
CA MET A 1 -2.12 -6.53 9.16
C MET A 1 -2.48 -7.39 7.95
N GLU A 2 -3.67 -7.95 7.91
CA GLU A 2 -4.11 -8.80 6.80
C GLU A 2 -5.27 -8.14 6.03
N PHE A 3 -5.22 -8.28 4.72
CA PHE A 3 -6.24 -7.87 3.77
C PHE A 3 -6.47 -9.02 2.80
N HIS A 4 -7.64 -9.65 2.89
CA HIS A 4 -8.05 -10.83 2.11
C HIS A 4 -8.91 -10.47 0.89
N GLY A 5 -8.82 -9.23 0.40
CA GLY A 5 -9.47 -8.79 -0.83
C GLY A 5 -8.64 -9.07 -2.08
N SER A 6 -9.01 -8.41 -3.18
CA SER A 6 -8.33 -8.54 -4.47
C SER A 6 -7.31 -7.42 -4.73
N LEU A 7 -6.37 -7.66 -5.65
CA LEU A 7 -5.42 -6.63 -6.11
C LEU A 7 -6.15 -5.37 -6.62
N LEU A 8 -7.27 -5.56 -7.32
CA LEU A 8 -8.06 -4.46 -7.86
C LEU A 8 -8.62 -3.57 -6.73
N GLN A 9 -9.13 -4.18 -5.66
CA GLN A 9 -9.60 -3.44 -4.49
C GLN A 9 -8.46 -2.70 -3.79
N LEU A 10 -7.30 -3.34 -3.66
CA LEU A 10 -6.12 -2.70 -3.06
C LEU A 10 -5.65 -1.50 -3.89
N LYS A 11 -5.59 -1.65 -5.23
CA LYS A 11 -5.26 -0.56 -6.15
C LYS A 11 -6.22 0.61 -6.02
N ALA A 12 -7.53 0.33 -6.02
CA ALA A 12 -8.55 1.36 -5.84
C ALA A 12 -8.43 2.07 -4.47
N ALA A 13 -8.04 1.36 -3.41
CA ALA A 13 -7.81 1.98 -2.10
C ALA A 13 -6.56 2.88 -2.09
N VAL A 14 -5.47 2.43 -2.74
CA VAL A 14 -4.24 3.23 -2.89
C VAL A 14 -4.49 4.48 -3.74
N GLU A 15 -5.27 4.38 -4.82
CA GLU A 15 -5.64 5.53 -5.65
C GLU A 15 -6.40 6.62 -4.86
N LYS A 16 -7.25 6.23 -3.89
CA LYS A 16 -7.95 7.18 -3.00
C LYS A 16 -7.01 7.96 -2.08
N LEU A 17 -5.75 7.55 -1.93
CA LEU A 17 -4.76 8.29 -1.15
C LEU A 17 -4.30 9.57 -1.87
N GLY A 18 -4.59 9.71 -3.17
CA GLY A 18 -4.29 10.93 -3.92
C GLY A 18 -2.80 11.20 -4.09
N VAL A 19 -1.95 10.19 -3.86
CA VAL A 19 -0.52 10.24 -4.09
C VAL A 19 -0.22 9.39 -5.33
N PRO A 20 0.47 9.92 -6.35
CA PRO A 20 0.92 9.15 -7.49
C PRO A 20 1.72 7.93 -7.02
N CYS A 21 1.50 6.78 -7.65
CA CYS A 21 2.27 5.59 -7.38
C CYS A 21 2.36 4.72 -8.62
N HIS A 22 3.38 3.87 -8.65
CA HIS A 22 3.51 2.79 -9.62
C HIS A 22 3.52 1.44 -8.92
N TRP A 23 3.04 0.42 -9.64
CA TRP A 23 2.92 -0.94 -9.13
C TRP A 23 3.97 -1.84 -9.77
N GLU A 24 4.64 -2.63 -8.94
CA GLU A 24 5.54 -3.68 -9.38
C GLU A 24 5.10 -5.03 -8.83
N HIS A 25 4.98 -6.01 -9.72
CA HIS A 25 4.83 -7.41 -9.35
C HIS A 25 6.21 -8.01 -9.04
N ARG A 26 6.37 -8.57 -7.84
CA ARG A 26 7.62 -9.16 -7.35
C ARG A 26 7.39 -10.57 -6.84
N HIS A 27 7.38 -11.53 -7.76
CA HIS A 27 7.15 -12.95 -7.47
C HIS A 27 5.90 -13.19 -6.61
N ASP A 28 6.07 -13.30 -5.30
CA ASP A 28 5.02 -13.70 -4.37
C ASP A 28 4.23 -12.50 -3.79
N PHE A 29 4.57 -11.27 -4.17
CA PHE A 29 3.92 -10.07 -3.66
C PHE A 29 3.83 -8.95 -4.69
N GLU A 30 2.90 -8.04 -4.43
CA GLU A 30 2.70 -6.78 -5.14
C GLU A 30 3.29 -5.63 -4.33
N SER A 31 3.92 -4.67 -4.98
CA SER A 31 4.45 -3.47 -4.36
C SER A 31 3.87 -2.23 -5.02
N ALA A 32 3.31 -1.30 -4.24
CA ALA A 32 3.02 0.06 -4.70
C ALA A 32 4.09 1.00 -4.16
N PHE A 33 4.80 1.69 -5.04
CA PHE A 33 5.82 2.68 -4.71
C PHE A 33 5.20 4.06 -4.85
N PHE A 34 5.22 4.86 -3.79
CA PHE A 34 4.63 6.20 -3.79
C PHE A 34 5.65 7.20 -4.35
N ASP A 35 5.27 7.89 -5.42
CA ASP A 35 6.11 8.81 -6.17
C ASP A 35 5.90 10.25 -5.64
N ASP A 36 6.21 10.47 -4.37
CA ASP A 36 6.07 11.79 -3.71
C ASP A 36 7.37 12.61 -3.70
N GLU A 37 8.42 12.12 -4.38
CA GLU A 37 9.77 12.70 -4.48
C GLU A 37 10.53 12.87 -3.15
N VAL A 38 9.90 12.52 -2.02
CA VAL A 38 10.39 12.86 -0.67
C VAL A 38 10.57 11.61 0.18
N SER A 39 9.56 10.75 0.23
CA SER A 39 9.55 9.55 1.04
C SER A 39 9.82 8.31 0.17
N ASN A 40 10.63 7.39 0.70
CA ASN A 40 10.82 6.07 0.09
C ASN A 40 9.67 5.11 0.41
N LEU A 41 8.44 5.65 0.48
CA LEU A 41 7.28 4.93 0.96
C LEU A 41 6.83 3.90 -0.08
N LYS A 42 6.52 2.71 0.41
CA LYS A 42 5.93 1.64 -0.39
C LYS A 42 4.97 0.79 0.42
N LEU A 43 3.98 0.24 -0.25
CA LEU A 43 3.06 -0.76 0.27
C LEU A 43 3.38 -2.11 -0.35
N ASN A 44 3.69 -3.11 0.48
CA ASN A 44 3.81 -4.49 0.05
C ASN A 44 2.55 -5.28 0.40
N TRP A 45 2.10 -6.15 -0.50
CA TRP A 45 0.98 -7.06 -0.27
C TRP A 45 1.27 -8.47 -0.78
N TRP A 46 1.15 -9.46 0.09
CA TRP A 46 1.31 -10.88 -0.25
C TRP A 46 -0.07 -11.54 -0.44
N PRO A 47 -0.50 -11.87 -1.68
CA PRO A 47 -1.84 -12.40 -1.92
C PRO A 47 -2.09 -13.76 -1.27
N SER A 48 -1.04 -14.57 -1.07
CA SER A 48 -1.15 -15.91 -0.48
C SER A 48 -1.49 -15.89 1.02
N THR A 49 -1.14 -14.81 1.73
CA THR A 49 -1.37 -14.66 3.17
C THR A 49 -2.29 -13.50 3.51
N GLY A 50 -2.55 -12.60 2.56
CA GLY A 50 -3.24 -11.34 2.77
C GLY A 50 -2.40 -10.29 3.49
N VAL A 51 -1.15 -10.59 3.89
CA VAL A 51 -0.34 -9.63 4.66
C VAL A 51 -0.11 -8.36 3.85
N ILE A 52 -0.45 -7.22 4.46
CA ILE A 52 -0.12 -5.88 3.97
C ILE A 52 0.85 -5.19 4.92
N GLN A 53 1.84 -4.50 4.36
CA GLN A 53 2.86 -3.77 5.10
C GLN A 53 3.28 -2.50 4.40
N MET A 54 3.23 -1.37 5.10
CA MET A 54 3.82 -0.10 4.66
C MET A 54 5.27 -0.01 5.15
N VAL A 55 6.18 0.37 4.27
CA VAL A 55 7.62 0.54 4.54
C VAL A 55 8.06 1.90 4.02
N GLY A 56 8.92 2.61 4.77
CA GLY A 56 9.43 3.92 4.39
C GLY A 56 9.69 4.78 5.62
N ASP A 57 9.81 6.09 5.39
CA ASP A 57 10.00 7.11 6.43
C ASP A 57 8.93 7.01 7.54
N PRO A 58 9.31 6.86 8.82
CA PRO A 58 8.37 6.79 9.93
C PRO A 58 7.39 7.96 10.01
N GLU A 59 7.80 9.20 9.68
CA GLU A 59 6.97 10.40 9.85
C GLU A 59 5.77 10.41 8.89
N VAL A 60 5.96 9.92 7.67
CA VAL A 60 4.92 9.86 6.64
C VAL A 60 4.14 8.54 6.69
N ARG A 61 4.83 7.46 7.09
CA ARG A 61 4.28 6.10 7.07
C ARG A 61 3.03 5.94 7.92
N GLU A 62 3.01 6.49 9.14
CA GLU A 62 1.89 6.30 10.06
C GLU A 62 0.59 6.96 9.53
N GLU A 63 0.70 8.19 9.04
CA GLU A 63 -0.45 8.88 8.44
C GLU A 63 -0.96 8.13 7.21
N MET A 64 -0.06 7.77 6.29
CA MET A 64 -0.46 7.07 5.07
C MET A 64 -1.07 5.70 5.36
N TRP A 65 -0.53 5.00 6.36
CA TRP A 65 -1.05 3.71 6.80
C TRP A 65 -2.48 3.83 7.33
N ASN A 66 -2.74 4.79 8.21
CA ASN A 66 -4.08 5.02 8.75
C ASN A 66 -5.08 5.41 7.65
N ARG A 67 -4.66 6.21 6.67
CA ARG A 67 -5.49 6.58 5.51
C ARG A 67 -5.80 5.37 4.62
N LEU A 68 -4.83 4.48 4.40
CA LEU A 68 -5.02 3.25 3.64
C LEU A 68 -5.98 2.30 4.35
N LEU A 69 -5.81 2.08 5.66
CA LEU A 69 -6.71 1.21 6.43
C LEU A 69 -8.15 1.70 6.35
N LYS A 70 -8.35 3.02 6.51
CA LYS A 70 -9.67 3.64 6.32
C LYS A 70 -10.22 3.45 4.90
N ALA A 71 -9.38 3.49 3.87
CA ALA A 71 -9.82 3.27 2.49
C ALA A 71 -10.18 1.80 2.17
N LEU A 72 -9.68 0.86 2.99
CA LEU A 72 -9.93 -0.58 2.92
C LEU A 72 -11.02 -1.04 3.91
N ASP A 73 -11.58 -0.13 4.71
CA ASP A 73 -12.49 -0.44 5.83
C ASP A 73 -11.88 -1.42 6.86
N LEU A 74 -10.60 -1.22 7.20
CA LEU A 74 -9.80 -2.00 8.18
C LEU A 74 -9.45 -1.21 9.45
#